data_AF-A0A9D2NYI3-F1
#
_entry.id   AF-A0A9D2NYI3-F1
#
_cell.length_a   1.000
_cell.length_b   1.000
_cell.length_c   1.000
_cell.angle_alpha   90.00
_cell.angle_beta   90.00
_cell.angle_gamma   90.00
#
_symmetry.space_group_name_H-M   'P 1'
#
loop_
_entity.id
_entity.type
_entity.pdbx_description
1 polymer ?
#
loop_
_entity_poly.entity_id
_entity_poly.type
_entity_poly.pdbx_seq_one_letter_code
_entity_poly.pdbx_strand_id
1 'polypeptide(L)'
;MDIDGSVFAFKLYEMEEQYGKLQCRVRICEEGSRDKIHSELKRAEDEYEESTMLLREKAKSCRSRAVAKLSQAQLDYRQKVEELKKQIKDDLHSEDSSAEDDEREAGMLYAEFAMDFATLAMQQALISVLNALDKEKKAETPAAEGWQRKQAADPPGLKEKEAVYMEGENEECRK
;
A
#
# COMPACT_ATOMS: atom_id res chain seq x y z
N MET A 1 9.96 7.62 16.24
CA MET A 1 8.71 6.95 15.83
C MET A 1 9.02 5.47 15.88
N ASP A 2 8.38 4.73 16.79
CA ASP A 2 8.47 3.26 16.79
C ASP A 2 7.74 2.73 15.56
N ILE A 3 8.51 2.46 14.51
CA ILE A 3 8.00 1.84 13.27
C ILE A 3 7.62 0.37 13.57
N ASP A 4 8.18 -0.22 14.62
CA ASP A 4 7.99 -1.61 15.02
C ASP A 4 6.55 -1.98 15.44
N GLY A 5 5.67 -0.99 15.64
CA GLY A 5 4.25 -1.21 15.98
C GLY A 5 3.27 -1.18 14.80
N SER A 6 3.69 -0.81 13.58
CA SER A 6 2.79 -0.69 12.43
C SER A 6 2.52 -2.04 11.78
N VAL A 7 1.24 -2.37 11.54
CA VAL A 7 0.79 -3.57 10.81
C VAL A 7 1.44 -3.70 9.42
N PHE A 8 1.90 -2.58 8.85
CA PHE A 8 2.55 -2.52 7.53
C PHE A 8 4.09 -2.40 7.58
N ALA A 9 4.72 -2.32 8.76
CA ALA A 9 6.16 -2.05 8.89
C ALA A 9 7.03 -3.01 8.08
N PHE A 10 6.76 -4.32 8.19
CA PHE A 10 7.48 -5.34 7.44
C PHE A 10 7.33 -5.18 5.92
N LYS A 11 6.13 -4.83 5.44
CA LYS A 11 5.86 -4.62 4.00
C LYS A 11 6.56 -3.36 3.48
N LEU A 12 6.62 -2.30 4.29
CA LEU A 12 7.37 -1.09 3.94
C LEU A 12 8.87 -1.37 3.86
N TYR A 13 9.41 -2.15 4.81
CA TYR A 13 10.81 -2.56 4.79
C TYR A 13 11.15 -3.40 3.55
N GLU A 14 10.32 -4.38 3.21
CA GLU A 14 10.51 -5.17 1.97
C GLU A 14 10.51 -4.26 0.72
N MET A 15 9.62 -3.27 0.64
CA MET A 15 9.58 -2.34 -0.50
C MET A 15 10.84 -1.46 -0.57
N GLU A 16 11.28 -0.93 0.56
CA GLU A 16 12.52 -0.15 0.67
C GLU A 16 13.74 -0.98 0.25
N GLU A 17 13.82 -2.23 0.71
CA GLU A 17 14.89 -3.15 0.36
C GLU A 17 14.93 -3.42 -1.15
N GLN A 18 13.78 -3.68 -1.78
CA GLN A 18 13.72 -3.94 -3.23
C GLN A 18 14.10 -2.70 -4.05
N TYR A 19 13.65 -1.50 -3.64
CA TYR A 19 14.04 -0.26 -4.30
C TYR A 19 15.54 0.02 -4.14
N GLY A 20 16.09 -0.18 -2.95
CA GLY A 20 17.52 -0.06 -2.69
C GLY A 20 18.35 -1.04 -3.54
N LYS A 21 17.93 -2.30 -3.63
CA LYS A 21 18.57 -3.31 -4.52
C LYS A 21 18.58 -2.86 -5.97
N LEU A 22 17.44 -2.40 -6.50
CA LEU A 22 17.33 -1.88 -7.87
C LEU A 22 18.32 -0.74 -8.10
N GLN A 23 18.27 0.30 -7.26
CA GLN A 23 19.11 1.49 -7.39
C GLN A 23 20.61 1.15 -7.33
N CYS A 24 21.03 0.32 -6.38
CA CYS A 24 22.42 -0.08 -6.23
C CYS A 24 22.92 -0.89 -7.44
N ARG A 25 22.15 -1.88 -7.90
CA ARG A 25 22.56 -2.77 -8.98
C ARG A 25 22.62 -2.07 -10.33
N VAL A 26 21.68 -1.17 -10.61
CA VAL A 26 21.70 -0.35 -11.83
C VAL A 26 22.99 0.46 -11.89
N ARG A 27 23.34 1.20 -10.82
CA ARG A 27 24.58 2.01 -10.77
C ARG A 27 25.84 1.16 -10.95
N ILE A 28 25.91 0.01 -10.28
CA ILE A 28 27.05 -0.91 -10.40
C ILE A 28 27.18 -1.43 -11.85
N CYS A 29 26.06 -1.66 -12.53
CA CYS A 29 26.03 -2.14 -13.91
C CYS A 29 26.39 -1.03 -14.92
N GLU A 30 25.95 0.21 -14.69
CA GLU A 30 26.29 1.37 -15.52
C GLU A 30 27.80 1.67 -15.52
N GLU A 31 28.45 1.51 -14.36
CA GLU A 31 29.91 1.67 -14.20
C GLU A 31 30.69 0.36 -14.47
N GLY A 32 29.97 -0.73 -14.77
CA GLY A 32 30.49 -2.10 -14.81
C GLY A 32 30.90 -2.59 -16.20
N SER A 33 31.50 -3.79 -16.24
CA SER A 33 31.75 -4.50 -17.50
C SER A 33 30.53 -5.31 -17.92
N ARG A 34 30.48 -5.73 -19.20
CA ARG A 34 29.44 -6.62 -19.73
C ARG A 34 29.29 -7.91 -18.90
N ASP A 35 30.38 -8.48 -18.40
CA ASP A 35 30.33 -9.68 -17.55
C ASP A 35 29.63 -9.41 -16.21
N LYS A 36 29.86 -8.22 -15.62
CA LYS A 36 29.15 -7.81 -14.41
C LYS A 36 27.65 -7.69 -14.69
N ILE A 37 27.27 -7.01 -15.77
CA ILE A 37 25.86 -6.87 -16.19
C ILE A 37 25.22 -8.26 -16.35
N HIS A 38 25.91 -9.20 -17.00
CA HIS A 38 25.38 -10.56 -17.20
C HIS A 38 25.22 -11.32 -15.87
N SER A 39 26.20 -11.23 -14.97
CA SER A 39 26.12 -11.86 -13.65
C SER A 39 24.98 -11.29 -12.80
N GLU A 40 24.79 -9.97 -12.85
CA GLU A 40 23.74 -9.27 -12.14
C GLU A 40 22.36 -9.59 -12.74
N LEU A 41 22.23 -9.66 -14.06
CA LEU A 41 21.00 -10.08 -14.72
C LEU A 41 20.58 -11.49 -14.26
N LYS A 42 21.50 -12.47 -14.33
CA LYS A 42 21.22 -13.84 -13.92
C LYS A 42 20.75 -13.92 -12.47
N ARG A 43 21.42 -13.20 -11.55
CA ARG A 43 21.01 -13.16 -10.15
C ARG A 43 19.62 -12.55 -9.97
N ALA A 44 19.27 -11.51 -10.74
CA ALA A 44 17.94 -10.90 -10.67
C ALA A 44 16.85 -11.87 -11.19
N GLU A 45 17.14 -12.64 -12.24
CA GLU A 45 16.24 -13.66 -12.78
C GLU A 45 16.01 -14.80 -11.76
N ASP A 46 17.07 -15.27 -11.10
CA ASP A 46 16.98 -16.29 -10.05
C ASP A 46 16.13 -15.81 -8.86
N GLU A 47 16.36 -14.58 -8.37
CA GLU A 47 15.57 -13.95 -7.31
C GLU A 47 14.10 -13.77 -7.70
N TYR A 48 13.83 -13.42 -8.96
CA TYR A 48 12.47 -13.26 -9.48
C TYR A 48 11.72 -14.61 -9.56
N GLU A 49 12.38 -15.68 -10.01
CA GLU A 49 11.78 -17.01 -10.03
C GLU A 49 11.53 -17.53 -8.61
N GLU A 50 12.45 -17.32 -7.67
CA GLU A 50 12.24 -17.64 -6.25
C GLU A 50 11.01 -16.93 -5.68
N SER A 51 10.90 -15.60 -5.92
CA SER A 51 9.73 -14.82 -5.54
C SER A 51 8.43 -15.37 -6.17
N THR A 52 8.50 -15.80 -7.44
CA THR A 52 7.36 -16.41 -8.15
C THR A 52 6.95 -17.73 -7.52
N MET A 53 7.92 -18.58 -7.13
CA MET A 53 7.65 -19.84 -6.44
C MET A 53 6.98 -19.62 -5.08
N LEU A 54 7.46 -18.66 -4.28
CA LEU A 54 6.84 -18.31 -3.00
C LEU A 54 5.42 -17.78 -3.18
N LEU A 55 5.18 -16.97 -4.22
CA LEU A 55 3.85 -16.47 -4.55
C LEU A 55 2.89 -17.58 -4.99
N ARG A 56 3.37 -18.55 -5.80
CA ARG A 56 2.62 -19.76 -6.18
C ARG A 56 2.23 -20.58 -4.95
N GLU A 57 3.16 -20.76 -4.02
CA GLU A 57 2.88 -21.49 -2.78
C GLU A 57 1.82 -20.75 -1.95
N LYS A 58 1.96 -19.43 -1.79
CA LYS A 58 0.97 -18.59 -1.11
C LYS A 58 -0.43 -18.69 -1.74
N ALA A 59 -0.52 -18.72 -3.07
CA ALA A 59 -1.80 -18.89 -3.76
C ALA A 59 -2.45 -20.26 -3.47
N LYS A 60 -1.65 -21.31 -3.26
CA LYS A 60 -2.13 -22.68 -3.03
C LYS A 60 -2.45 -22.98 -1.56
N SER A 61 -1.61 -22.54 -0.62
CA SER A 61 -1.68 -22.97 0.79
C SER A 61 -2.26 -21.93 1.75
N CYS A 62 -2.58 -20.71 1.29
CA CYS A 62 -3.15 -19.70 2.18
C CYS A 62 -4.58 -20.06 2.64
N ARG A 63 -4.82 -19.97 3.95
CA ARG A 63 -6.14 -20.20 4.58
C ARG A 63 -7.18 -19.16 4.16
N SER A 64 -6.76 -17.94 3.81
CA SER A 64 -7.66 -16.88 3.37
C SER A 64 -7.91 -16.98 1.86
N ARG A 65 -9.15 -17.27 1.49
CA ARG A 65 -9.58 -17.31 0.07
C ARG A 65 -9.34 -15.97 -0.64
N ALA A 66 -9.46 -14.85 0.07
CA ALA A 66 -9.18 -13.53 -0.49
C ALA A 66 -7.69 -13.37 -0.85
N VAL A 67 -6.80 -13.78 0.06
CA VAL A 67 -5.35 -13.73 -0.17
C VAL A 67 -4.96 -14.68 -1.31
N ALA A 68 -5.51 -15.89 -1.36
CA ALA A 68 -5.26 -16.83 -2.46
C ALA A 68 -5.63 -16.24 -3.83
N LYS A 69 -6.80 -15.60 -3.95
CA LYS A 69 -7.23 -14.93 -5.18
C LYS A 69 -6.33 -13.75 -5.57
N LEU A 70 -5.93 -12.92 -4.61
CA LEU A 70 -5.02 -11.80 -4.87
C LEU A 70 -3.63 -12.30 -5.31
N SER A 71 -3.12 -13.37 -4.69
CA SER A 71 -1.87 -14.00 -5.11
C SER A 71 -1.98 -14.63 -6.51
N GLN A 72 -3.11 -15.25 -6.84
CA GLN A 72 -3.34 -15.75 -8.20
C GLN A 72 -3.37 -14.61 -9.24
N ALA A 73 -4.06 -13.50 -8.95
CA ALA A 73 -4.07 -12.36 -9.86
C ALA A 73 -2.66 -11.79 -10.14
N GLN A 74 -1.78 -11.80 -9.14
CA GLN A 74 -0.39 -11.41 -9.33
C GLN A 74 0.39 -12.40 -10.21
N LEU A 75 0.12 -13.71 -10.11
CA LEU A 75 0.73 -14.72 -10.98
C LEU A 75 0.24 -14.60 -12.42
N ASP A 76 -1.07 -14.39 -12.60
CA ASP A 76 -1.68 -14.20 -13.92
C ASP A 76 -1.08 -12.96 -14.61
N TYR A 77 -0.89 -11.88 -13.86
CA TYR A 77 -0.18 -10.69 -14.34
C TYR A 77 1.25 -11.02 -14.78
N ARG A 78 2.06 -11.68 -13.94
CA ARG A 78 3.44 -12.05 -14.28
C ARG A 78 3.49 -12.88 -15.55
N GLN A 79 2.64 -13.89 -15.67
CA GLN A 79 2.55 -14.73 -16.86
C GLN A 79 2.19 -13.90 -18.10
N LYS A 80 1.16 -13.05 -17.99
CA LYS A 80 0.69 -12.24 -19.11
C LYS A 80 1.77 -11.29 -19.62
N VAL A 81 2.52 -10.67 -18.72
CA VAL A 81 3.61 -9.75 -19.09
C VAL A 81 4.77 -10.50 -19.75
N GLU A 82 5.14 -11.68 -19.27
CA GLU A 82 6.20 -12.50 -19.92
C GLU A 82 5.80 -12.98 -21.32
N GLU A 83 4.52 -13.26 -21.55
CA GLU A 83 4.00 -13.56 -22.89
C GLU A 83 4.09 -12.34 -23.82
N LEU A 84 3.70 -11.15 -23.32
CA LEU A 84 3.78 -9.90 -24.08
C LEU A 84 5.22 -9.51 -24.39
N LYS A 85 6.14 -9.65 -23.42
CA LYS A 85 7.56 -9.33 -23.58
C LYS A 85 8.20 -10.05 -24.77
N LYS A 86 7.77 -11.29 -25.05
CA LYS A 86 8.24 -12.08 -26.20
C LYS A 86 7.76 -11.55 -27.55
N GLN A 87 6.69 -10.75 -27.56
CA GLN A 87 6.04 -10.21 -28.75
C GLN A 87 6.50 -8.78 -29.08
N ILE A 88 7.04 -8.04 -28.08
CA ILE A 88 7.47 -6.63 -28.25
C ILE A 88 8.40 -6.47 -29.46
N LYS A 89 9.34 -7.39 -29.66
CA LYS A 89 10.28 -7.34 -30.79
C LYS A 89 9.56 -7.40 -32.13
N ASP A 90 8.58 -8.31 -32.26
CA ASP A 90 7.81 -8.48 -33.48
C ASP A 90 6.93 -7.25 -33.76
N ASP A 91 6.43 -6.60 -32.70
CA ASP A 91 5.61 -5.38 -32.79
C ASP A 91 6.43 -4.13 -33.13
N LEU A 92 7.73 -4.09 -32.79
CA LEU A 92 8.63 -2.98 -33.09
C LEU A 92 9.27 -3.05 -34.47
N HIS A 93 9.33 -4.25 -35.06
CA HIS A 93 10.06 -4.49 -36.30
C HIS A 93 9.57 -3.59 -37.46
N SER A 94 10.52 -3.02 -38.20
CA SER A 94 10.28 -2.21 -39.39
C SER A 94 11.19 -2.64 -40.54
N GLU A 95 10.84 -2.33 -41.79
CA GLU A 95 11.67 -2.67 -42.96
C GLU A 95 13.08 -2.05 -42.90
N ASP A 96 13.24 -0.96 -42.12
CA ASP A 96 14.49 -0.22 -41.96
C ASP A 96 15.31 -0.65 -40.72
N SER A 97 14.78 -1.52 -39.84
CA SER A 97 15.44 -1.94 -38.60
C SER A 97 16.09 -3.32 -38.70
N SER A 98 17.23 -3.47 -38.04
CA SER A 98 17.88 -4.77 -37.90
C SER A 98 17.32 -5.54 -36.70
N ALA A 99 17.42 -6.87 -36.73
CA ALA A 99 17.00 -7.71 -35.61
C ALA A 99 17.74 -7.40 -34.29
N GLU A 100 18.95 -6.83 -34.35
CA GLU A 100 19.70 -6.38 -33.18
C GLU A 100 19.18 -5.04 -32.65
N ASP A 101 18.77 -4.12 -33.54
CA ASP A 101 18.16 -2.85 -33.15
C ASP A 101 16.81 -3.09 -32.48
N ASP A 102 15.97 -3.97 -33.04
CA ASP A 102 14.67 -4.33 -32.46
C ASP A 102 14.82 -4.96 -31.07
N GLU A 103 15.85 -5.80 -30.87
CA GLU A 103 16.10 -6.43 -29.57
C GLU A 103 16.58 -5.43 -28.52
N ARG A 104 17.46 -4.50 -28.92
CA ARG A 104 17.93 -3.42 -28.05
C ARG A 104 16.77 -2.49 -27.67
N GLU A 105 15.93 -2.11 -28.63
CA GLU A 105 14.79 -1.24 -28.41
C GLU A 105 13.72 -1.90 -27.54
N ALA A 106 13.37 -3.17 -27.83
CA ALA A 106 12.44 -3.94 -27.00
C ALA A 106 12.92 -4.05 -25.55
N GLY A 107 14.22 -4.28 -25.34
CA GLY A 107 14.82 -4.34 -24.02
C GLY A 107 14.70 -3.02 -23.26
N MET A 108 15.00 -1.89 -23.91
CA MET A 108 14.88 -0.56 -23.31
C MET A 108 13.43 -0.19 -23.00
N LEU A 109 12.52 -0.42 -23.95
CA LEU A 109 11.09 -0.15 -23.79
C LEU A 109 10.49 -0.96 -22.63
N TYR A 110 10.85 -2.24 -22.52
CA TYR A 110 10.38 -3.07 -21.41
C TYR A 110 10.95 -2.62 -20.06
N ALA A 111 12.22 -2.19 -20.01
CA ALA A 111 12.81 -1.65 -18.80
C ALA A 111 12.09 -0.38 -18.32
N GLU A 112 11.79 0.56 -19.23
CA GLU A 112 11.01 1.77 -18.95
C GLU A 112 9.61 1.41 -18.42
N PHE A 113 8.88 0.56 -19.15
CA PHE A 113 7.57 0.07 -18.71
C PHE A 113 7.60 -0.54 -17.31
N ALA A 114 8.61 -1.38 -17.00
CA ALA A 114 8.71 -2.03 -15.70
C ALA A 114 8.96 -1.03 -14.56
N MET A 115 9.75 0.02 -14.79
CA MET A 115 10.00 1.09 -13.83
C MET A 115 8.76 1.96 -13.60
N ASP A 116 8.03 2.30 -14.66
CA ASP A 116 6.77 3.02 -14.58
C ASP A 116 5.71 2.22 -13.82
N PHE A 117 5.60 0.92 -14.13
CA PHE A 117 4.69 0.02 -13.42
C PHE A 117 5.05 -0.08 -11.93
N ALA A 118 6.33 -0.17 -11.58
CA ALA A 118 6.76 -0.18 -10.18
C ALA A 118 6.34 1.11 -9.45
N THR A 119 6.49 2.27 -10.10
CA THR A 119 6.07 3.56 -9.57
C THR A 119 4.56 3.62 -9.35
N LEU A 120 3.77 3.17 -10.32
CA LEU A 120 2.31 3.07 -10.21
C LEU A 120 1.88 2.12 -9.08
N ALA A 121 2.55 0.98 -8.94
CA ALA A 121 2.28 0.01 -7.89
C ALA A 121 2.56 0.59 -6.49
N MET A 122 3.63 1.38 -6.32
CA MET A 122 3.92 2.09 -5.07
C MET A 122 2.83 3.11 -4.73
N GLN A 123 2.35 3.88 -5.72
CA GLN A 123 1.26 4.83 -5.53
C GLN A 123 -0.04 4.13 -5.14
N GLN A 124 -0.36 3.01 -5.79
CA GLN A 124 -1.52 2.19 -5.45
C GLN A 124 -1.41 1.61 -4.03
N ALA A 125 -0.22 1.16 -3.63
CA ALA A 125 0.03 0.68 -2.27
C ALA A 125 -0.19 1.79 -1.24
N LEU A 126 0.31 3.01 -1.48
CA LEU A 126 0.10 4.16 -0.61
C LEU A 126 -1.39 4.45 -0.41
N ILE A 127 -2.17 4.54 -1.50
CA ILE A 127 -3.62 4.75 -1.43
C ILE A 127 -4.30 3.65 -0.61
N SER A 128 -3.89 2.39 -0.82
CA SER A 128 -4.47 1.24 -0.14
C SER A 128 -4.18 1.25 1.37
N VAL A 129 -2.94 1.57 1.75
CA VAL A 129 -2.52 1.68 3.16
C VAL A 129 -3.27 2.81 3.85
N LEU A 130 -3.34 4.00 3.24
CA LEU A 130 -4.06 5.13 3.82
C LEU A 130 -5.55 4.83 4.01
N ASN A 131 -6.19 4.19 3.03
CA ASN A 131 -7.58 3.75 3.14
C ASN A 131 -7.79 2.70 4.24
N ALA A 132 -6.82 1.81 4.47
CA ALA A 132 -6.90 0.83 5.55
C ALA A 132 -6.78 1.49 6.93
N LEU A 133 -5.81 2.39 7.09
CA LEU A 133 -5.59 3.14 8.34
C LEU A 133 -6.77 4.07 8.68
N ASP A 134 -7.40 4.72 7.70
CA ASP A 134 -8.60 5.53 7.90
C ASP A 134 -9.78 4.69 8.43
N LYS A 135 -9.97 3.49 7.88
CA LYS A 135 -11.02 2.57 8.33
C LYS A 135 -10.75 2.00 9.72
N GLU A 136 -9.50 1.69 10.04
CA GLU A 136 -9.08 1.22 11.36
C GLU A 136 -9.39 2.28 12.43
N LYS A 137 -8.98 3.54 12.22
CA LYS A 137 -9.27 4.64 13.15
C LYS A 137 -10.77 4.93 13.33
N LYS A 138 -11.56 4.80 12.26
CA LYS A 138 -13.03 4.92 12.33
C LYS A 138 -13.68 3.78 13.13
N ALA A 139 -13.10 2.59 13.12
CA ALA A 139 -13.60 1.46 13.90
C ALA A 139 -13.22 1.56 15.39
N GLU A 140 -12.06 2.16 15.70
CA GLU A 140 -11.59 2.43 17.07
C GLU A 140 -12.35 3.56 17.79
N THR A 141 -13.22 4.27 17.08
CA THR A 141 -14.09 5.32 17.64
C THR A 141 -15.53 4.82 17.85
N PRO A 142 -15.84 3.96 18.85
CA PRO A 142 -17.23 3.64 19.16
C PRO A 142 -17.86 4.71 20.06
N ALA A 143 -18.93 5.34 19.56
CA ALA A 143 -20.07 5.86 20.31
C ALA A 143 -19.88 6.87 21.47
N ALA A 144 -18.70 7.46 21.70
CA ALA A 144 -18.55 8.54 22.70
C ALA A 144 -19.41 9.78 22.37
N GLU A 145 -19.68 10.02 21.09
CA GLU A 145 -20.54 11.13 20.63
C GLU A 145 -22.04 10.81 20.77
N GLY A 146 -22.42 9.54 20.91
CA GLY A 146 -23.82 9.11 21.07
C GLY A 146 -24.37 9.31 22.48
N TRP A 147 -23.50 9.32 23.49
CA TRP A 147 -23.90 9.56 24.89
C TRP A 147 -23.97 11.04 25.24
N GLN A 148 -23.12 11.89 24.63
CA GLN A 148 -23.16 13.33 24.83
C GLN A 148 -24.40 13.97 24.19
N ARG A 149 -24.91 13.43 23.07
CA ARG A 149 -26.11 13.97 22.41
C ARG A 149 -27.42 13.62 23.12
N LYS A 150 -27.45 12.57 23.97
CA LYS A 150 -28.64 12.17 24.73
C LYS A 150 -28.78 12.86 26.09
N GLN A 151 -27.73 13.51 26.60
CA GLN A 151 -27.81 14.33 27.83
C GLN A 151 -28.15 15.81 27.57
N ALA A 152 -28.15 16.26 26.30
CA ALA A 152 -28.50 17.62 25.90
C ALA A 152 -29.97 17.79 25.45
N ALA A 153 -30.81 16.75 25.58
CA ALA A 153 -32.24 16.83 25.30
C ALA A 153 -33.01 16.94 26.62
N ASP A 154 -33.22 18.17 27.08
CA ASP A 154 -34.13 18.50 28.19
C ASP A 154 -35.56 17.97 27.93
N PRO A 155 -36.24 17.39 28.93
CA PRO A 155 -37.69 17.17 28.84
C PRO A 155 -38.46 18.49 29.07
N PRO A 156 -39.62 18.68 28.43
CA PRO A 156 -40.33 19.95 28.47
C PRO A 156 -41.16 20.13 29.76
N GLY A 157 -40.96 21.28 30.40
CA GLY A 157 -42.01 22.10 31.05
C GLY A 157 -42.82 21.51 32.20
N LEU A 158 -42.49 21.92 33.43
CA LEU A 158 -43.45 22.00 34.55
C LEU A 158 -43.42 23.38 35.20
N LYS A 159 -44.25 24.24 34.62
CA LYS A 159 -45.06 25.34 35.16
C LYS A 159 -44.69 25.95 36.52
N GLU A 160 -44.52 27.27 36.46
CA GLU A 160 -44.84 28.27 37.47
C GLU A 160 -45.92 27.83 38.48
N LYS A 161 -45.57 27.92 39.77
CA LYS A 161 -46.48 28.40 40.81
C LYS A 161 -45.69 29.29 41.75
N GLU A 162 -45.81 30.60 41.54
CA GLU A 162 -45.71 31.56 42.64
C GLU A 162 -46.75 31.18 43.71
N ALA A 163 -46.28 31.01 44.94
CA ALA A 163 -47.12 31.19 46.11
C ALA A 163 -46.25 31.62 47.30
N VAL A 164 -46.32 32.93 47.56
CA VAL A 164 -46.53 33.55 48.88
C VAL A 164 -45.63 33.08 50.04
N TYR A 165 -44.70 33.93 50.47
CA TYR A 165 -44.77 34.69 51.74
C TYR A 165 -43.45 35.45 51.95
N MET A 166 -43.56 36.79 51.93
CA MET A 166 -42.63 37.72 52.59
C MET A 166 -42.83 37.63 54.10
N GLU A 167 -41.83 38.13 54.85
CA GLU A 167 -41.67 38.19 56.33
C GLU A 167 -40.76 37.06 56.83
N GLY A 168 -39.63 37.30 57.48
CA GLY A 168 -39.03 38.46 58.13
C GLY A 168 -37.99 37.93 59.12
N GLU A 169 -37.13 38.82 59.63
CA GLU A 169 -36.27 38.64 60.81
C GLU A 169 -34.80 38.19 60.60
N ASN A 170 -33.94 39.23 60.63
CA ASN A 170 -32.84 39.44 61.59
C ASN A 170 -31.67 38.44 61.66
N GLU A 171 -30.53 38.90 61.14
CA GLU A 171 -29.38 39.33 61.94
C GLU A 171 -29.20 38.62 63.31
N GLU A 172 -28.28 37.64 63.39
CA GLU A 172 -27.35 37.59 64.53
C GLU A 172 -26.13 36.66 64.33
N CYS A 173 -25.05 37.08 65.02
CA CYS A 173 -23.87 36.30 65.43
C CYS A 173 -22.69 36.16 64.46
N ARG A 174 -22.00 37.30 64.32
CA ARG A 174 -20.61 37.47 64.78
C ARG A 174 -20.26 36.53 65.96
N LYS A 175 -19.32 35.61 65.76
CA LYS A 175 -18.28 35.20 66.73
C LYS A 175 -17.14 34.54 65.96
#